data_AF-A0A9P1CLN3-F1
#
_entry.id   AF-A0A9P1CLN3-F1
#
_cell.length_a   1.000
_cell.length_b   1.000
_cell.length_c   1.000
_cell.angle_alpha   90.00
_cell.angle_beta   90.00
_cell.angle_gamma   90.00
#
_symmetry.space_group_name_H-M   'P 1'
#
loop_
_entity.id
_entity.type
_entity.pdbx_description
1 polymer ?
#
loop_
_entity_poly.entity_id
_entity_poly.type
_entity_poly.pdbx_seq_one_letter_code
_entity_poly.pdbx_strand_id
1 'polypeptide(L)'
;MRQHGASKEPDGKTSGMSALLAAEVERSVQEHCTRLMEPHVEVFNATAMQLQGLWELAKGNSKKLVQMNHALRDMQEGLLKIEDFRSELDRYETNLNKQGSDMESLVERFEVQLAQVRFFTSQKEEAYLQHRSALDSLRHDLTHLQQLHETSKETLFKSIEKSLREVAPMKAELEAKMANLQLQHHSLTDQVWGSETAIARISGEVKNVHQRFDAVAEVVNGLTDEKDCREKLEEMQKELADWLSQSRYEAVSTRKAFSAATAANKESIRIGLDAAGNQIANFMEEIRMDNQKILSDTEKLRRETEDICEKFRGEMGEMYIHRQQSDERNEAVQRELREALNEYDRRRKREKSTLELEMKEVGQQLSILHDSVEDAVQACKSVKLLCSSLVEVLAMQVSLERQEFADWTRVSLVGYKPVSSNKTAEAEPDSARTTPRAGGFPPKPKGHKQSPRRKDEASQVISLDKRCYSCCSQTQMVMSGFKMACLNYRPSAVHIGEGSYERLDLFDRMDSLLSKAHDQMRFSCDAEDLNHLRSFSHGDLEPERVATVRNVEAEKPNVNSKVQAKPTFVLPALSAR
;
A
#
# COMPACT_ATOMS: atom_id res chain seq x y z
N MET A 1 6.74 -78.88 -28.50
CA MET A 1 6.76 -79.48 -29.84
C MET A 1 8.18 -79.89 -30.21
N ARG A 2 8.53 -81.17 -30.09
CA ARG A 2 9.45 -81.89 -30.98
C ARG A 2 9.31 -83.38 -30.71
N GLN A 3 9.22 -84.12 -31.81
CA GLN A 3 8.68 -85.46 -31.92
C GLN A 3 9.66 -86.54 -31.47
N HIS A 4 9.09 -87.60 -30.91
CA HIS A 4 9.70 -88.90 -30.69
C HIS A 4 10.23 -89.51 -32.00
N GLY A 5 11.51 -89.87 -32.01
CA GLY A 5 12.13 -90.76 -32.98
C GLY A 5 12.80 -91.90 -32.23
N ALA A 6 12.12 -93.04 -32.13
CA ALA A 6 12.65 -94.27 -31.56
C ALA A 6 13.60 -94.94 -32.57
N SER A 7 14.89 -95.00 -32.25
CA SER A 7 15.89 -95.77 -32.98
C SER A 7 16.21 -97.05 -32.21
N LYS A 8 16.15 -98.18 -32.91
CA LYS A 8 16.44 -99.54 -32.44
C LYS A 8 17.88 -99.65 -31.89
N GLU A 9 18.00 -100.25 -30.71
CA GLU A 9 19.24 -100.69 -30.08
C GLU A 9 19.87 -101.89 -30.84
N PRO A 10 21.20 -101.89 -31.06
CA PRO A 10 21.94 -103.10 -31.34
C PRO A 10 22.45 -103.75 -30.03
N ASP A 11 22.08 -105.01 -29.82
CA ASP A 11 22.60 -105.88 -28.77
C ASP A 11 24.11 -106.09 -28.93
N GLY A 12 24.89 -105.33 -28.16
CA GLY A 12 26.34 -105.41 -28.07
C GLY A 12 26.79 -105.52 -26.62
N LYS A 13 26.80 -106.75 -26.07
CA LYS A 13 27.17 -107.10 -24.68
C LYS A 13 28.65 -106.89 -24.31
N THR A 14 29.38 -106.04 -25.02
CA THR A 14 30.75 -105.60 -24.67
C THR A 14 30.91 -104.07 -24.67
N SER A 15 29.83 -103.31 -24.83
CA SER A 15 29.85 -101.83 -24.82
C SER A 15 29.48 -101.19 -23.47
N GLY A 16 28.94 -101.95 -22.51
CA GLY A 16 28.48 -101.42 -21.22
C GLY A 16 29.60 -100.77 -20.40
N MET A 17 30.83 -101.30 -20.50
CA MET A 17 31.97 -100.75 -19.78
C MET A 17 32.50 -99.47 -20.42
N SER A 18 32.45 -99.35 -21.76
CA SER A 18 32.87 -98.13 -22.46
C SER A 18 31.86 -96.99 -22.30
N ALA A 19 30.55 -97.30 -22.23
CA ALA A 19 29.52 -96.30 -21.97
C ALA A 19 29.56 -95.82 -20.51
N LEU A 20 29.84 -96.72 -19.55
CA LEU A 20 30.08 -96.36 -18.15
C LEU A 20 31.33 -95.48 -18.00
N LEU A 21 32.43 -95.83 -18.67
CA LEU A 21 33.65 -95.01 -18.63
C LEU A 21 33.46 -93.64 -19.30
N ALA A 22 32.74 -93.57 -20.42
CA ALA A 22 32.43 -92.29 -21.07
C ALA A 22 31.53 -91.41 -20.18
N ALA A 23 30.52 -92.00 -19.51
CA ALA A 23 29.66 -91.28 -18.57
C ALA A 23 30.42 -90.83 -17.31
N GLU A 24 31.38 -91.62 -16.82
CA GLU A 24 32.22 -91.26 -15.68
C GLU A 24 33.19 -90.12 -16.02
N VAL A 25 33.80 -90.16 -17.21
CA VAL A 25 34.65 -89.08 -17.72
C VAL A 25 33.84 -87.81 -17.99
N GLU A 26 32.65 -87.94 -18.57
CA GLU A 26 31.75 -86.79 -18.78
C GLU A 26 31.32 -86.18 -17.44
N ARG A 27 30.96 -87.00 -16.45
CA ARG A 27 30.63 -86.53 -15.10
C ARG A 27 31.83 -85.85 -14.43
N SER A 28 33.03 -86.42 -14.58
CA SER A 28 34.26 -85.84 -14.03
C SER A 28 34.62 -84.50 -14.69
N VAL A 29 34.49 -84.39 -16.02
CA VAL A 29 34.72 -83.14 -16.76
C VAL A 29 33.65 -82.11 -16.40
N GLN A 30 32.39 -82.51 -16.30
CA GLN A 30 31.32 -81.61 -15.84
C GLN A 30 31.58 -81.14 -14.42
N GLU A 31 31.93 -82.02 -13.49
CA GLU A 31 32.28 -81.64 -12.11
C GLU A 31 33.46 -80.66 -12.09
N HIS A 32 34.50 -80.92 -12.90
CA HIS A 32 35.66 -80.03 -12.97
C HIS A 32 35.34 -78.67 -13.60
N CYS A 33 34.55 -78.64 -14.69
CA CYS A 33 34.05 -77.39 -15.29
C CYS A 33 33.15 -76.62 -14.33
N THR A 34 32.28 -77.31 -13.58
CA THR A 34 31.41 -76.68 -12.59
C THR A 34 32.26 -76.07 -11.47
N ARG A 35 33.25 -76.80 -10.97
CA ARG A 35 34.18 -76.34 -9.92
C ARG A 35 35.08 -75.18 -10.37
N LEU A 36 35.46 -75.14 -11.65
CA LEU A 36 36.18 -74.01 -12.26
C LEU A 36 35.28 -72.79 -12.44
N MET A 37 33.99 -72.99 -12.77
CA MET A 37 33.04 -71.90 -13.00
C MET A 37 32.40 -71.36 -11.72
N GLU A 38 32.26 -72.16 -10.68
CA GLU A 38 31.64 -71.81 -9.39
C GLU A 38 32.15 -70.48 -8.81
N PRO A 39 33.47 -70.23 -8.67
CA PRO A 39 33.97 -68.93 -8.18
C PRO A 39 33.62 -67.76 -9.11
N HIS A 40 33.57 -67.98 -10.43
CA HIS A 40 33.15 -66.94 -11.38
C HIS A 40 31.66 -66.65 -11.30
N VAL A 41 30.83 -67.67 -11.06
CA VAL A 41 29.39 -67.50 -10.85
C VAL A 41 29.12 -66.77 -9.53
N GLU A 42 29.89 -67.04 -8.47
CA GLU A 42 29.79 -66.31 -7.20
C GLU A 42 30.17 -64.83 -7.36
N VAL A 43 31.29 -64.52 -8.03
CA VAL A 43 31.71 -63.14 -8.32
C VAL A 43 30.70 -62.43 -9.23
N PHE A 44 30.17 -63.12 -10.24
CA PHE A 44 29.14 -62.56 -11.12
C PHE A 44 27.86 -62.26 -10.34
N ASN A 45 27.42 -63.15 -9.45
CA ASN A 45 26.25 -62.91 -8.62
C ASN A 45 26.47 -61.77 -7.63
N ALA A 46 27.66 -61.67 -7.02
CA ALA A 46 28.01 -60.58 -6.11
C ALA A 46 27.99 -59.22 -6.83
N THR A 47 28.62 -59.13 -8.01
CA THR A 47 28.61 -57.91 -8.84
C THR A 47 27.22 -57.58 -9.36
N ALA A 48 26.41 -58.58 -9.73
CA ALA A 48 25.01 -58.37 -10.10
C ALA A 48 24.18 -57.79 -8.94
N MET A 49 24.38 -58.26 -7.70
CA MET A 49 23.73 -57.69 -6.52
C MET A 49 24.19 -56.25 -6.25
N GLN A 50 25.49 -55.94 -6.40
CA GLN A 50 26.00 -54.58 -6.28
C GLN A 50 25.40 -53.64 -7.33
N LEU A 51 25.35 -54.07 -8.60
CA LEU A 51 24.72 -53.30 -9.68
C LEU A 51 23.23 -53.07 -9.42
N GLN A 52 22.52 -54.06 -8.88
CA GLN A 52 21.13 -53.90 -8.49
C GLN A 52 20.97 -52.90 -7.33
N GLY A 53 21.87 -52.91 -6.35
CA GLY A 53 21.91 -51.91 -5.28
C GLY A 53 22.14 -50.49 -5.80
N LEU A 54 23.11 -50.30 -6.68
CA LEU A 54 23.37 -49.02 -7.34
C LEU A 54 22.18 -48.55 -8.19
N TRP A 55 21.49 -49.47 -8.85
CA TRP A 55 20.30 -49.15 -9.65
C TRP A 55 19.14 -48.67 -8.77
N GLU A 56 18.87 -49.33 -7.64
CA GLU A 56 17.85 -48.86 -6.68
C GLU A 56 18.23 -47.52 -6.05
N LEU A 57 19.53 -47.28 -5.78
CA LEU A 57 20.02 -46.01 -5.26
C LEU A 57 19.86 -44.89 -6.30
N ALA A 58 20.21 -45.14 -7.57
CA ALA A 58 20.00 -44.22 -8.68
C ALA A 58 18.51 -43.88 -8.89
N LYS A 59 17.63 -44.89 -8.78
CA LYS A 59 16.17 -44.72 -8.83
C LYS A 59 15.64 -43.91 -7.65
N GLY A 60 16.16 -44.15 -6.44
CA GLY A 60 15.88 -43.34 -5.25
C GLY A 60 16.26 -41.87 -5.44
N ASN A 61 17.47 -41.62 -5.97
CA ASN A 61 17.95 -40.27 -6.27
C ASN A 61 17.14 -39.60 -7.38
N SER A 62 16.75 -40.33 -8.43
CA SER A 62 15.85 -39.81 -9.48
C SER A 62 14.52 -39.36 -8.88
N LYS A 63 13.94 -40.13 -7.95
CA LYS A 63 12.70 -39.75 -7.25
C LYS A 63 12.89 -38.50 -6.39
N LYS A 64 14.00 -38.40 -5.63
CA LYS A 64 14.35 -37.18 -4.86
C LYS A 64 14.50 -35.96 -5.78
N LEU A 65 15.12 -36.12 -6.94
CA LEU A 65 15.32 -35.03 -7.90
C LEU A 65 13.99 -34.56 -8.53
N VAL A 66 13.06 -35.48 -8.77
CA VAL A 66 11.68 -35.14 -9.17
C VAL A 66 10.95 -34.39 -8.05
N GLN A 67 11.09 -34.81 -6.79
CA GLN A 67 10.51 -34.10 -5.64
C GLN A 67 11.09 -32.70 -5.48
N MET A 68 12.41 -32.54 -5.63
CA MET A 68 13.08 -31.24 -5.59
C MET A 68 12.60 -30.31 -6.72
N ASN A 69 12.39 -30.86 -7.93
CA ASN A 69 11.80 -30.10 -9.04
C ASN A 69 10.35 -29.67 -8.79
N HIS A 70 9.57 -30.45 -8.03
CA HIS A 70 8.24 -30.02 -7.59
C HIS A 70 8.35 -28.90 -6.55
N ALA A 71 9.21 -29.03 -5.54
CA ALA A 71 9.43 -27.98 -4.55
C ALA A 71 9.93 -26.66 -5.18
N LEU A 72 10.80 -26.73 -6.19
CA LEU A 72 11.25 -25.56 -6.95
C LEU A 72 10.11 -24.89 -7.72
N ARG A 73 9.19 -25.68 -8.31
CA ARG A 73 7.99 -25.15 -8.97
C ARG A 73 7.04 -24.48 -7.98
N ASP A 74 6.80 -25.10 -6.83
CA ASP A 74 5.97 -24.52 -5.77
C ASP A 74 6.58 -23.22 -5.23
N MET A 75 7.91 -23.16 -5.08
CA MET A 75 8.63 -21.95 -4.70
C MET A 75 8.49 -20.86 -5.77
N GLN A 76 8.62 -21.20 -7.06
CA GLN A 76 8.41 -20.25 -8.16
C GLN A 76 6.98 -19.71 -8.19
N GLU A 77 5.97 -20.57 -7.97
CA GLU A 77 4.58 -20.14 -7.84
C GLU A 77 4.38 -19.22 -6.62
N GLY A 78 5.04 -19.52 -5.50
CA GLY A 78 5.07 -18.65 -4.32
C GLY A 78 5.69 -17.27 -4.60
N LEU A 79 6.77 -17.21 -5.39
CA LEU A 79 7.39 -15.95 -5.81
C LEU A 79 6.45 -15.13 -6.70
N LEU A 80 5.75 -15.76 -7.65
CA LEU A 80 4.75 -15.08 -8.48
C LEU A 80 3.61 -14.50 -7.64
N LYS A 81 3.11 -15.25 -6.64
CA LYS A 81 2.10 -14.71 -5.69
C LYS A 81 2.61 -13.52 -4.90
N ILE A 82 3.89 -13.52 -4.50
CA ILE A 82 4.51 -12.37 -3.82
C ILE A 82 4.61 -11.16 -4.76
N GLU A 83 4.92 -11.36 -6.04
CA GLU A 83 4.92 -10.30 -7.05
C GLU A 83 3.51 -9.74 -7.28
N ASP A 84 2.49 -10.60 -7.33
CA ASP A 84 1.08 -10.17 -7.42
C ASP A 84 0.70 -9.32 -6.20
N PHE A 85 1.02 -9.76 -4.97
CA PHE A 85 0.80 -8.97 -3.75
C PHE A 85 1.54 -7.63 -3.76
N ARG A 86 2.78 -7.58 -4.28
CA ARG A 86 3.51 -6.30 -4.45
C ARG A 86 2.77 -5.38 -5.40
N SER A 87 2.29 -5.90 -6.53
CA SER A 87 1.52 -5.10 -7.50
C SER A 87 0.20 -4.58 -6.91
N GLU A 88 -0.45 -5.35 -6.03
CA GLU A 88 -1.64 -4.92 -5.29
C GLU A 88 -1.31 -3.83 -4.26
N LEU A 89 -0.17 -3.95 -3.57
CA LEU A 89 0.31 -2.92 -2.64
C LEU A 89 0.63 -1.62 -3.38
N ASP A 90 1.28 -1.66 -4.54
CA ASP A 90 1.56 -0.48 -5.37
C ASP A 90 0.25 0.19 -5.84
N ARG A 91 -0.77 -0.62 -6.21
CA ARG A 91 -2.12 -0.12 -6.53
C ARG A 91 -2.80 0.52 -5.32
N TYR A 92 -2.63 -0.06 -4.14
CA TYR A 92 -3.18 0.49 -2.91
C TYR A 92 -2.48 1.81 -2.52
N GLU A 93 -1.16 1.88 -2.66
CA GLU A 93 -0.37 3.10 -2.41
C GLU A 93 -0.74 4.22 -3.39
N THR A 94 -0.88 3.91 -4.68
CA THR A 94 -1.34 4.90 -5.68
C THR A 94 -2.77 5.38 -5.38
N ASN A 95 -3.67 4.51 -4.92
CA ASN A 95 -5.00 4.91 -4.48
C ASN A 95 -4.97 5.78 -3.21
N LEU A 96 -4.12 5.44 -2.22
CA LEU A 96 -3.94 6.25 -1.02
C LEU A 96 -3.37 7.64 -1.36
N ASN A 97 -2.36 7.72 -2.22
CA ASN A 97 -1.78 8.98 -2.67
C ASN A 97 -2.81 9.83 -3.43
N LYS A 98 -3.66 9.19 -4.26
CA LYS A 98 -4.78 9.87 -4.92
C LYS A 98 -5.79 10.41 -3.92
N GLN A 99 -6.22 9.61 -2.94
CA GLN A 99 -7.13 10.05 -1.88
C GLN A 99 -6.51 11.17 -1.04
N GLY A 100 -5.21 11.11 -0.76
CA GLY A 100 -4.46 12.17 -0.09
C GLY A 100 -4.51 13.48 -0.87
N SER A 101 -4.21 13.44 -2.17
CA SER A 101 -4.30 14.60 -3.06
C SER A 101 -5.73 15.17 -3.16
N ASP A 102 -6.73 14.30 -3.23
CA ASP A 102 -8.14 14.72 -3.23
C ASP A 102 -8.52 15.43 -1.92
N MET A 103 -8.06 14.92 -0.77
CA MET A 103 -8.26 15.54 0.55
C MET A 103 -7.51 16.86 0.68
N GLU A 104 -6.25 16.95 0.22
CA GLU A 104 -5.50 18.22 0.17
C GLU A 104 -6.25 19.28 -0.66
N SER A 105 -6.76 18.90 -1.84
CA SER A 105 -7.57 19.80 -2.68
C SER A 105 -8.89 20.25 -2.00
N LEU A 106 -9.44 19.42 -1.11
CA LEU A 106 -10.64 19.74 -0.34
C LEU A 106 -10.32 20.72 0.79
N VAL A 107 -9.19 20.49 1.49
CA VAL A 107 -8.68 21.40 2.52
C VAL A 107 -8.38 22.77 1.92
N GLU A 108 -7.68 22.84 0.79
CA GLU A 108 -7.41 24.10 0.09
C GLU A 108 -8.72 24.84 -0.28
N ARG A 109 -9.73 24.11 -0.76
CA ARG A 109 -11.05 24.70 -1.03
C ARG A 109 -11.72 25.26 0.22
N PHE A 110 -11.65 24.54 1.35
CA PHE A 110 -12.19 25.04 2.62
C PHE A 110 -11.40 26.22 3.18
N GLU A 111 -10.09 26.25 3.01
CA GLU A 111 -9.27 27.40 3.39
C GLU A 111 -9.65 28.66 2.60
N VAL A 112 -9.87 28.53 1.29
CA VAL A 112 -10.38 29.63 0.45
C VAL A 112 -11.77 30.08 0.90
N GLN A 113 -12.69 29.16 1.20
CA GLN A 113 -14.02 29.50 1.71
C GLN A 113 -13.95 30.19 3.08
N LEU A 114 -13.10 29.71 3.99
CA LEU A 114 -12.89 30.34 5.30
C LEU A 114 -12.27 31.74 5.16
N ALA A 115 -11.32 31.93 4.24
CA ALA A 115 -10.77 33.23 3.94
C ALA A 115 -11.84 34.19 3.40
N GLN A 116 -12.72 33.71 2.52
CA GLN A 116 -13.84 34.47 1.98
C GLN A 116 -14.84 34.86 3.08
N VAL A 117 -15.20 33.94 3.98
CA VAL A 117 -16.07 34.23 5.12
C VAL A 117 -15.42 35.25 6.05
N ARG A 118 -14.12 35.10 6.38
CA ARG A 118 -13.38 36.08 7.19
C ARG A 118 -13.37 37.46 6.56
N PHE A 119 -13.19 37.55 5.25
CA PHE A 119 -13.26 38.81 4.51
C PHE A 119 -14.65 39.45 4.63
N PHE A 120 -15.72 38.69 4.42
CA PHE A 120 -17.09 39.20 4.57
C PHE A 120 -17.40 39.64 6.00
N THR A 121 -16.96 38.87 7.00
CA THR A 121 -17.14 39.23 8.41
C THR A 121 -16.40 40.53 8.73
N SER A 122 -15.15 40.68 8.28
CA SER A 122 -14.37 41.90 8.46
C SER A 122 -15.02 43.11 7.79
N GLN A 123 -15.55 42.95 6.57
CA GLN A 123 -16.29 44.01 5.88
C GLN A 123 -17.56 44.41 6.64
N LYS A 124 -18.28 43.44 7.20
CA LYS A 124 -19.47 43.71 8.02
C LYS A 124 -19.12 44.40 9.32
N GLU A 125 -18.06 43.98 10.00
CA GLU A 125 -17.54 44.66 11.21
C GLU A 125 -17.19 46.12 10.92
N GLU A 126 -16.52 46.41 9.79
CA GLU A 126 -16.22 47.77 9.38
C GLU A 126 -17.50 48.60 9.13
N ALA A 127 -18.51 48.02 8.45
CA ALA A 127 -19.80 48.67 8.27
C ALA A 127 -20.52 48.92 9.61
N TYR A 128 -20.46 47.99 10.56
CA TYR A 128 -21.01 48.18 11.91
C TYR A 128 -20.29 49.30 12.67
N LEU A 129 -18.96 49.40 12.56
CA LEU A 129 -18.20 50.48 13.17
C LEU A 129 -18.57 51.85 12.56
N GLN A 130 -18.78 51.91 11.24
CA GLN A 130 -19.27 53.13 10.57
C GLN A 130 -20.68 53.51 11.05
N HIS A 131 -21.61 52.55 11.12
CA HIS A 131 -22.95 52.79 11.66
C HIS A 131 -22.93 53.24 13.12
N ARG A 132 -22.07 52.65 13.94
CA ARG A 132 -21.89 53.06 15.33
C ARG A 132 -21.38 54.49 15.43
N SER A 133 -20.38 54.87 14.64
CA SER A 133 -19.89 56.26 14.58
C SER A 133 -20.99 57.24 14.15
N ALA A 134 -21.85 56.85 13.19
CA ALA A 134 -22.99 57.68 12.78
C ALA A 134 -24.04 57.83 13.89
N LEU A 135 -24.34 56.75 14.62
CA LEU A 135 -25.22 56.79 15.79
C LEU A 135 -24.66 57.64 16.92
N ASP A 136 -23.35 57.56 17.18
CA ASP A 136 -22.69 58.41 18.18
C ASP A 136 -22.74 59.90 17.79
N SER A 137 -22.61 60.22 16.49
CA SER A 137 -22.81 61.58 15.98
C SER A 137 -24.26 62.06 16.18
N LEU A 138 -25.26 61.24 15.81
CA LEU A 138 -26.67 61.56 16.01
C LEU A 138 -27.01 61.73 17.49
N ARG A 139 -26.44 60.90 18.35
CA ARG A 139 -26.57 61.02 19.81
C ARG A 139 -26.01 62.37 20.28
N HIS A 140 -24.85 62.77 19.78
CA HIS A 140 -24.25 64.06 20.09
C HIS A 140 -25.16 65.22 19.66
N ASP A 141 -25.67 65.18 18.43
CA ASP A 141 -26.59 66.19 17.89
C ASP A 141 -27.89 66.28 18.70
N LEU A 142 -28.46 65.14 19.10
CA LEU A 142 -29.64 65.09 19.97
C LEU A 142 -29.35 65.72 21.33
N THR A 143 -28.21 65.40 21.96
CA THR A 143 -27.83 66.04 23.23
C THR A 143 -27.60 67.54 23.08
N HIS A 144 -27.04 67.99 21.95
CA HIS A 144 -26.86 69.40 21.65
C HIS A 144 -28.21 70.11 21.43
N LEU A 145 -29.14 69.51 20.68
CA LEU A 145 -30.50 70.03 20.52
C LEU A 145 -31.24 70.11 21.86
N GLN A 146 -31.06 69.13 22.74
CA GLN A 146 -31.63 69.15 24.08
C GLN A 146 -31.07 70.30 24.93
N GLN A 147 -29.77 70.57 24.85
CA GLN A 147 -29.15 71.73 25.50
C GLN A 147 -29.64 73.06 24.92
N LEU A 148 -29.77 73.17 23.59
CA LEU A 148 -30.36 74.34 22.93
C LEU A 148 -31.81 74.56 23.35
N HIS A 149 -32.58 73.48 23.52
CA HIS A 149 -33.95 73.55 23.99
C HIS A 149 -34.02 74.09 25.43
N GLU A 150 -33.22 73.54 26.36
CA GLU A 150 -33.21 74.04 27.75
C GLU A 150 -32.70 75.48 27.85
N THR A 151 -31.70 75.87 27.06
CA THR A 151 -31.24 77.27 27.02
C THR A 151 -32.28 78.22 26.41
N SER A 152 -32.99 77.80 25.36
CA SER A 152 -34.12 78.56 24.80
C SER A 152 -35.26 78.69 25.81
N LYS A 153 -35.54 77.63 26.57
CA LYS A 153 -36.56 77.63 27.61
C LYS A 153 -36.17 78.57 28.75
N GLU A 154 -34.93 78.53 29.23
CA GLU A 154 -34.42 79.46 30.23
C GLU A 154 -34.48 80.92 29.78
N THR A 155 -34.11 81.21 28.53
CA THR A 155 -34.15 82.58 27.98
C THR A 155 -35.58 83.10 27.85
N LEU A 156 -36.52 82.25 27.39
CA LEU A 156 -37.94 82.57 27.38
C LEU A 156 -38.48 82.83 28.80
N PHE A 157 -38.14 81.97 29.77
CA PHE A 157 -38.55 82.17 31.16
C PHE A 157 -37.99 83.48 31.73
N LYS A 158 -36.72 83.79 31.51
CA LYS A 158 -36.11 85.07 31.91
C LYS A 158 -36.79 86.26 31.24
N SER A 159 -37.17 86.15 29.96
CA SER A 159 -37.90 87.19 29.24
C SER A 159 -39.31 87.39 29.79
N ILE A 160 -40.03 86.30 30.08
CA ILE A 160 -41.36 86.34 30.68
C ILE A 160 -41.28 86.97 32.08
N GLU A 161 -40.33 86.54 32.93
CA GLU A 161 -40.10 87.15 34.23
C GLU A 161 -39.80 88.65 34.14
N LYS A 162 -38.96 89.06 33.17
CA LYS A 162 -38.66 90.46 32.93
C LYS A 162 -39.93 91.24 32.57
N SER A 163 -40.72 90.72 31.63
CA SER A 163 -42.00 91.36 31.22
C SER A 163 -42.99 91.44 32.39
N LEU A 164 -43.06 90.40 33.24
CA LEU A 164 -43.89 90.40 34.45
C LEU A 164 -43.43 91.47 35.45
N ARG A 165 -42.11 91.63 35.64
CA ARG A 165 -41.55 92.70 36.48
C ARG A 165 -41.81 94.09 35.93
N GLU A 166 -41.89 94.26 34.61
CA GLU A 166 -42.21 95.55 33.96
C GLU A 166 -43.72 95.86 34.00
N VAL A 167 -44.57 94.84 33.90
CA VAL A 167 -46.04 95.00 33.96
C VAL A 167 -46.54 95.24 35.39
N ALA A 168 -45.88 94.65 36.40
CA ALA A 168 -46.25 94.82 37.81
C ALA A 168 -46.35 96.29 38.28
N PRO A 169 -45.36 97.18 38.03
CA PRO A 169 -45.46 98.59 38.41
C PRO A 169 -46.50 99.34 37.59
N MET A 170 -46.69 99.03 36.30
CA MET A 170 -47.76 99.65 35.50
C MET A 170 -49.15 99.28 36.04
N LYS A 171 -49.33 98.01 36.44
CA LYS A 171 -50.55 97.56 37.11
C LYS A 171 -50.78 98.32 38.42
N ALA A 172 -49.75 98.42 39.27
CA ALA A 172 -49.85 99.17 40.53
C ALA A 172 -50.16 100.67 40.30
N GLU A 173 -49.58 101.27 39.26
CA GLU A 173 -49.85 102.67 38.87
C GLU A 173 -51.29 102.85 38.39
N LEU A 174 -51.81 101.93 37.58
CA LEU A 174 -53.20 101.95 37.13
C LEU A 174 -54.19 101.73 38.29
N GLU A 175 -53.88 100.81 39.20
CA GLU A 175 -54.66 100.60 40.43
C GLU A 175 -54.67 101.87 41.30
N ALA A 176 -53.52 102.53 41.46
CA ALA A 176 -53.42 103.81 42.18
C ALA A 176 -54.20 104.93 41.49
N LYS A 177 -54.14 105.03 40.15
CA LYS A 177 -54.92 106.00 39.36
C LYS A 177 -56.42 105.75 39.49
N MET A 178 -56.87 104.50 39.45
CA MET A 178 -58.28 104.16 39.68
C MET A 178 -58.73 104.53 41.09
N ALA A 179 -57.94 104.20 42.13
CA ALA A 179 -58.26 104.56 43.51
C ALA A 179 -58.36 106.09 43.69
N ASN A 180 -57.48 106.85 43.03
CA ASN A 180 -57.52 108.31 43.04
C ASN A 180 -58.75 108.86 42.32
N LEU A 181 -59.12 108.30 41.16
CA LEU A 181 -60.36 108.66 40.45
C LEU A 181 -61.61 108.34 41.27
N GLN A 182 -61.63 107.23 41.99
CA GLN A 182 -62.72 106.88 42.92
C GLN A 182 -62.82 107.90 44.05
N LEU A 183 -61.69 108.32 44.64
CA LEU A 183 -61.66 109.38 45.65
C LEU A 183 -62.16 110.73 45.10
N GLN A 184 -61.74 111.11 43.90
CA GLN A 184 -62.23 112.33 43.23
C GLN A 184 -63.73 112.27 42.96
N HIS A 185 -64.23 111.11 42.50
CA HIS A 185 -65.65 110.90 42.29
C HIS A 185 -66.45 111.05 43.60
N HIS A 186 -65.98 110.47 44.71
CA HIS A 186 -66.61 110.65 46.02
C HIS A 186 -66.60 112.13 46.46
N SER A 187 -65.46 112.82 46.30
CA SER A 187 -65.37 114.25 46.62
C SER A 187 -66.30 115.13 45.77
N LEU A 188 -66.44 114.84 44.47
CA LEU A 188 -67.38 115.54 43.59
C LEU A 188 -68.83 115.23 43.97
N THR A 189 -69.11 113.98 44.35
CA THR A 189 -70.44 113.58 44.83
C THR A 189 -70.81 114.36 46.10
N ASP A 190 -69.88 114.50 47.04
CA ASP A 190 -70.09 115.29 48.26
C ASP A 190 -70.25 116.79 47.97
N GLN A 191 -69.49 117.35 47.02
CA GLN A 191 -69.67 118.74 46.57
C GLN A 191 -71.03 118.97 45.91
N VAL A 192 -71.49 118.04 45.07
CA VAL A 192 -72.79 118.12 44.43
C VAL A 192 -73.90 118.08 45.48
N TRP A 193 -73.81 117.18 46.46
CA TRP A 193 -74.78 117.09 47.56
C TRP A 193 -74.75 118.33 48.48
N GLY A 194 -73.56 118.91 48.70
CA GLY A 194 -73.42 120.21 49.38
C GLY A 194 -74.00 121.39 48.59
N SER A 195 -73.93 121.34 47.26
CA SER A 195 -74.50 122.37 46.37
C SER A 195 -76.01 122.23 46.20
N GLU A 196 -76.55 121.01 46.25
CA GLU A 196 -77.98 120.71 46.12
C GLU A 196 -78.77 121.19 47.34
N THR A 197 -78.16 121.12 48.53
CA THR A 197 -78.69 121.73 49.77
C THR A 197 -78.64 123.28 49.74
N ALA A 198 -77.71 123.89 49.00
CA ALA A 198 -77.67 125.34 48.77
C ALA A 198 -78.70 125.80 47.70
N ILE A 199 -78.92 125.01 46.65
CA ILE A 199 -79.90 125.29 45.59
C ILE A 199 -81.34 125.19 46.11
N ALA A 200 -81.63 124.30 47.07
CA ALA A 200 -82.93 124.25 47.73
C ALA A 200 -83.28 125.55 48.48
N ARG A 201 -82.27 126.25 49.01
CA ARG A 201 -82.42 127.54 49.71
C ARG A 201 -82.63 128.71 48.74
N ILE A 202 -81.92 128.71 47.60
CA ILE A 202 -82.06 129.70 46.53
C ILE A 202 -83.40 129.54 45.79
N SER A 203 -83.90 128.32 45.62
CA SER A 203 -85.20 128.02 45.01
C SER A 203 -86.38 128.60 45.82
N GLY A 204 -86.23 128.74 47.14
CA GLY A 204 -87.19 129.42 48.01
C GLY A 204 -87.24 130.94 47.80
N GLU A 205 -86.10 131.59 47.51
CA GLU A 205 -86.04 133.03 47.28
C GLU A 205 -86.42 133.42 45.83
N VAL A 206 -86.17 132.55 44.85
CA VAL A 206 -86.54 132.76 43.44
C VAL A 206 -88.07 132.78 43.24
N LYS A 207 -88.84 132.01 44.02
CA LYS A 207 -90.33 132.06 43.96
C LYS A 207 -90.93 133.40 44.39
N ASN A 208 -90.28 134.14 45.29
CA ASN A 208 -90.73 135.47 45.70
C ASN A 208 -90.36 136.58 44.69
N VAL A 209 -89.30 136.38 43.90
CA VAL A 209 -88.89 137.32 42.83
C VAL A 209 -89.72 137.11 41.57
N HIS A 210 -90.12 135.87 41.26
CA HIS A 210 -90.94 135.54 40.10
C HIS A 210 -92.33 136.21 40.15
N GLN A 211 -93.00 136.21 41.31
CA GLN A 211 -94.29 136.90 41.49
C GLN A 211 -94.24 138.42 41.30
N ARG A 212 -93.06 139.06 41.44
CA ARG A 212 -92.87 140.49 41.18
C ARG A 212 -92.50 140.78 39.72
N PHE A 213 -92.01 139.79 38.99
CA PHE A 213 -91.68 139.90 37.57
C PHE A 213 -92.91 139.71 36.68
N ASP A 214 -93.88 138.88 37.08
CA ASP A 214 -95.13 138.65 36.33
C ASP A 214 -95.97 139.94 36.20
N ALA A 215 -95.95 140.82 37.21
CA ALA A 215 -96.62 142.12 37.17
C ALA A 215 -95.95 143.16 36.24
N VAL A 216 -94.72 142.89 35.79
CA VAL A 216 -93.95 143.75 34.86
C VAL A 216 -93.93 143.15 33.45
N ALA A 217 -94.08 141.82 33.33
CA ALA A 217 -94.19 141.11 32.06
C ALA A 217 -95.50 141.39 31.30
N GLU A 218 -96.61 141.65 32.01
CA GLU A 218 -97.91 142.01 31.40
C GLU A 218 -97.90 143.35 30.64
N VAL A 219 -96.96 144.25 30.95
CA VAL A 219 -96.92 145.60 30.35
C VAL A 219 -95.95 145.71 29.17
N VAL A 220 -95.01 144.76 29.01
CA VAL A 220 -93.92 144.90 28.03
C VAL A 220 -94.10 144.04 26.77
N ASN A 221 -94.84 142.94 26.78
CA ASN A 221 -94.97 142.09 25.59
C ASN A 221 -96.37 142.05 24.96
N GLY A 222 -97.21 143.05 25.27
CA GLY A 222 -98.30 143.49 24.40
C GLY A 222 -97.85 144.17 23.09
N LEU A 223 -96.57 144.02 22.72
CA LEU A 223 -96.02 144.49 21.45
C LEU A 223 -95.17 143.39 20.81
N THR A 224 -95.69 142.87 19.70
CA THR A 224 -95.04 142.06 18.64
C THR A 224 -94.85 140.55 18.84
N ASP A 225 -95.97 139.81 18.77
CA ASP A 225 -96.10 138.59 17.96
C ASP A 225 -95.90 138.93 16.45
N GLU A 226 -95.44 138.08 15.51
CA GLU A 226 -95.69 136.65 15.29
C GLU A 226 -94.51 135.93 14.57
N LYS A 227 -94.27 134.69 15.02
CA LYS A 227 -94.16 133.39 14.30
C LYS A 227 -93.17 133.20 13.13
N ASP A 228 -92.12 132.40 13.37
CA ASP A 228 -91.88 131.09 12.71
C ASP A 228 -90.44 130.60 12.97
N CYS A 229 -90.20 129.80 14.02
CA CYS A 229 -88.97 128.99 14.14
C CYS A 229 -89.02 127.93 15.27
N ARG A 230 -90.17 127.29 15.51
CA ARG A 230 -90.30 126.22 16.53
C ARG A 230 -90.42 124.80 15.96
N GLU A 231 -90.71 124.67 14.65
CA GLU A 231 -90.91 123.36 14.01
C GLU A 231 -89.58 122.68 13.60
N LYS A 232 -88.53 123.44 13.24
CA LYS A 232 -87.23 122.87 12.82
C LYS A 232 -86.35 122.32 13.94
N LEU A 233 -86.61 122.69 15.20
CA LEU A 233 -85.78 122.26 16.33
C LEU A 233 -86.21 120.90 16.90
N GLU A 234 -87.50 120.55 16.76
CA GLU A 234 -88.04 119.26 17.21
C GLU A 234 -87.73 118.13 16.22
N GLU A 235 -87.59 118.42 14.92
CA GLU A 235 -87.22 117.44 13.89
C GLU A 235 -85.75 116.99 14.02
N MET A 236 -84.84 117.92 14.28
CA MET A 236 -83.41 117.63 14.50
C MET A 236 -83.12 116.83 15.78
N GLN A 237 -83.90 117.05 16.85
CA GLN A 237 -83.76 116.26 18.08
C GLN A 237 -84.25 114.82 17.91
N LYS A 238 -85.20 114.58 17.01
CA LYS A 238 -85.71 113.25 16.69
C LYS A 238 -84.72 112.45 15.84
N GLU A 239 -84.12 113.06 14.81
CA GLU A 239 -83.11 112.39 13.96
C GLU A 239 -81.84 111.99 14.73
N LEU A 240 -81.40 112.81 15.70
CA LEU A 240 -80.22 112.50 16.52
C LEU A 240 -80.47 111.34 17.49
N ALA A 241 -81.69 111.24 18.03
CA ALA A 241 -82.10 110.14 18.90
C ALA A 241 -82.21 108.82 18.12
N ASP A 242 -82.75 108.87 16.90
CA ASP A 242 -82.85 107.70 16.02
C ASP A 242 -81.47 107.20 15.59
N TRP A 243 -80.54 108.09 15.20
CA TRP A 243 -79.17 107.72 14.84
C TRP A 243 -78.36 107.11 16.00
N LEU A 244 -78.49 107.66 17.21
CA LEU A 244 -77.83 107.12 18.41
C LEU A 244 -78.41 105.75 18.82
N SER A 245 -79.70 105.51 18.58
CA SER A 245 -80.33 104.21 18.82
C SER A 245 -79.83 103.14 17.82
N GLN A 246 -79.66 103.54 16.56
CA GLN A 246 -79.19 102.66 15.48
C GLN A 246 -77.71 102.31 15.63
N SER A 247 -76.86 103.27 15.99
CA SER A 247 -75.44 103.03 16.27
C SER A 247 -75.22 102.13 17.50
N ARG A 248 -76.04 102.27 18.57
CA ARG A 248 -76.02 101.34 19.71
C ARG A 248 -76.44 99.92 19.31
N TYR A 249 -77.44 99.79 18.44
CA TYR A 249 -77.89 98.49 17.94
C TYR A 249 -76.81 97.79 17.10
N GLU A 250 -76.13 98.53 16.22
CA GLU A 250 -75.04 98.02 15.39
C GLU A 250 -73.79 97.65 16.21
N ALA A 251 -73.45 98.44 17.24
CA ALA A 251 -72.36 98.11 18.17
C ALA A 251 -72.65 96.85 19.01
N VAL A 252 -73.90 96.63 19.42
CA VAL A 252 -74.32 95.41 20.13
C VAL A 252 -74.33 94.20 19.18
N SER A 253 -74.76 94.40 17.93
CA SER A 253 -74.78 93.36 16.90
C SER A 253 -73.37 92.88 16.52
N THR A 254 -72.45 93.82 16.26
CA THR A 254 -71.04 93.51 15.96
C THR A 254 -70.32 92.85 17.13
N ARG A 255 -70.57 93.28 18.37
CA ARG A 255 -70.02 92.63 19.57
C ARG A 255 -70.54 91.19 19.73
N LYS A 256 -71.82 90.93 19.42
CA LYS A 256 -72.39 89.58 19.40
C LYS A 256 -71.78 88.72 18.29
N ALA A 257 -71.60 89.26 17.09
CA ALA A 257 -70.95 88.55 15.97
C ALA A 257 -69.49 88.21 16.29
N PHE A 258 -68.74 89.14 16.88
CA PHE A 258 -67.35 88.91 17.28
C PHE A 258 -67.23 87.90 18.44
N SER A 259 -68.13 87.98 19.42
CA SER A 259 -68.24 86.97 20.49
C SER A 259 -68.57 85.59 19.94
N ALA A 260 -69.45 85.49 18.93
CA ALA A 260 -69.78 84.23 18.28
C ALA A 260 -68.60 83.69 17.47
N ALA A 261 -67.88 84.54 16.72
CA ALA A 261 -66.70 84.16 15.96
C ALA A 261 -65.53 83.73 16.85
N THR A 262 -65.29 84.43 17.96
CA THR A 262 -64.26 84.05 18.95
C THR A 262 -64.61 82.76 19.67
N ALA A 263 -65.89 82.53 20.00
CA ALA A 263 -66.35 81.25 20.53
C ALA A 263 -66.17 80.12 19.51
N ALA A 264 -66.52 80.35 18.23
CA ALA A 264 -66.33 79.37 17.15
C ALA A 264 -64.84 79.05 16.90
N ASN A 265 -63.96 80.05 16.90
CA ASN A 265 -62.52 79.83 16.77
C ASN A 265 -61.94 79.08 17.98
N LYS A 266 -62.38 79.41 19.19
CA LYS A 266 -61.96 78.68 20.40
C LYS A 266 -62.37 77.22 20.33
N GLU A 267 -63.58 76.94 19.86
CA GLU A 267 -64.06 75.57 19.66
C GLU A 267 -63.32 74.86 18.53
N SER A 268 -63.05 75.53 17.40
CA SER A 268 -62.27 74.96 16.29
C SER A 268 -60.83 74.63 16.70
N ILE A 269 -60.18 75.48 17.50
CA ILE A 269 -58.83 75.23 18.02
C ILE A 269 -58.86 74.08 19.03
N ARG A 270 -59.90 74.02 19.89
CA ARG A 270 -60.08 72.92 20.83
C ARG A 270 -60.26 71.58 20.12
N ILE A 271 -61.13 71.52 19.11
CA ILE A 271 -61.34 70.33 18.27
C ILE A 271 -60.05 69.95 17.54
N GLY A 272 -59.31 70.93 17.00
CA GLY A 272 -58.01 70.69 16.34
C GLY A 272 -56.94 70.15 17.29
N LEU A 273 -56.86 70.69 18.52
CA LEU A 273 -55.94 70.22 19.56
C LEU A 273 -56.32 68.81 20.06
N ASP A 274 -57.61 68.54 20.27
CA ASP A 274 -58.08 67.21 20.65
C ASP A 274 -57.83 66.20 19.53
N ALA A 275 -58.06 66.57 18.26
CA ALA A 275 -57.77 65.72 17.12
C ALA A 275 -56.26 65.43 16.97
N ALA A 276 -55.41 66.45 17.08
CA ALA A 276 -53.96 66.28 17.03
C ALA A 276 -53.45 65.48 18.23
N GLY A 277 -53.98 65.73 19.44
CA GLY A 277 -53.67 64.98 20.64
C GLY A 277 -54.04 63.50 20.51
N ASN A 278 -55.24 63.21 20.01
CA ASN A 278 -55.69 61.85 19.74
C ASN A 278 -54.84 61.18 18.64
N GLN A 279 -54.49 61.90 17.57
CA GLN A 279 -53.64 61.36 16.51
C GLN A 279 -52.23 61.03 17.01
N ILE A 280 -51.62 61.91 17.81
CA ILE A 280 -50.31 61.67 18.43
C ILE A 280 -50.38 60.51 19.42
N ALA A 281 -51.44 60.44 20.23
CA ALA A 281 -51.63 59.34 21.18
C ALA A 281 -51.75 57.99 20.47
N ASN A 282 -52.56 57.93 19.40
CA ASN A 282 -52.72 56.72 18.59
C ASN A 282 -51.42 56.32 17.90
N PHE A 283 -50.68 57.28 17.34
CA PHE A 283 -49.39 57.04 16.71
C PHE A 283 -48.33 56.54 17.70
N MET A 284 -48.26 57.12 18.90
CA MET A 284 -47.36 56.67 19.96
C MET A 284 -47.72 55.25 20.44
N GLU A 285 -49.00 54.92 20.49
CA GLU A 285 -49.45 53.57 20.83
C GLU A 285 -49.11 52.55 19.74
N GLU A 286 -49.28 52.92 18.47
CA GLU A 286 -48.85 52.11 17.32
C GLU A 286 -47.33 51.84 17.36
N ILE A 287 -46.51 52.87 17.61
CA ILE A 287 -45.06 52.72 17.79
C ILE A 287 -44.72 51.81 18.96
N ARG A 288 -45.45 51.90 20.08
CA ARG A 288 -45.22 51.01 21.23
C ARG A 288 -45.55 49.57 20.89
N MET A 289 -46.68 49.33 20.23
CA MET A 289 -47.07 48.00 19.78
C MET A 289 -46.05 47.42 18.79
N ASP A 290 -45.60 48.20 17.82
CA ASP A 290 -44.58 47.77 16.85
C ASP A 290 -43.24 47.48 17.51
N ASN A 291 -42.77 48.34 18.42
CA ASN A 291 -41.54 48.08 19.17
C ASN A 291 -41.67 46.82 20.04
N GLN A 292 -42.81 46.62 20.69
CA GLN A 292 -43.04 45.42 21.50
C GLN A 292 -43.08 44.15 20.64
N LYS A 293 -43.66 44.23 19.44
CA LYS A 293 -43.63 43.15 18.45
C LYS A 293 -42.20 42.84 18.00
N ILE A 294 -41.42 43.86 17.61
CA ILE A 294 -40.02 43.71 17.20
C ILE A 294 -39.18 43.09 18.31
N LEU A 295 -39.38 43.51 19.57
CA LEU A 295 -38.70 42.92 20.72
C LEU A 295 -39.05 41.43 20.88
N SER A 296 -40.33 41.07 20.73
CA SER A 296 -40.76 39.67 20.80
C SER A 296 -40.20 38.81 19.67
N ASP A 297 -40.16 39.35 18.44
CA ASP A 297 -39.59 38.68 17.27
C ASP A 297 -38.07 38.51 17.43
N THR A 298 -37.39 39.52 17.96
CA THR A 298 -35.95 39.47 18.25
C THR A 298 -35.63 38.43 19.33
N GLU A 299 -36.44 38.36 20.38
CA GLU A 299 -36.28 37.36 21.43
C GLU A 299 -36.52 35.94 20.90
N LYS A 300 -37.52 35.75 20.03
CA LYS A 300 -37.78 34.48 19.36
C LYS A 300 -36.59 34.05 18.48
N LEU A 301 -36.08 34.96 17.65
CA LEU A 301 -34.93 34.69 16.78
C LEU A 301 -33.67 34.32 17.58
N ARG A 302 -33.47 34.98 18.73
CA ARG A 302 -32.37 34.67 19.64
C ARG A 302 -32.49 33.25 20.19
N ARG A 303 -33.68 32.84 20.65
CA ARG A 303 -33.92 31.46 21.12
C ARG A 303 -33.69 30.43 20.02
N GLU A 304 -34.19 30.68 18.80
CA GLU A 304 -33.94 29.80 17.65
C GLU A 304 -32.45 29.67 17.34
N THR A 305 -31.69 30.77 17.45
CA THR A 305 -30.24 30.75 17.25
C THR A 305 -29.50 29.99 18.36
N GLU A 306 -29.93 30.14 19.61
CA GLU A 306 -29.40 29.39 20.76
C GLU A 306 -29.66 27.89 20.59
N ASP A 307 -30.87 27.49 20.20
CA ASP A 307 -31.25 26.09 19.92
C ASP A 307 -30.42 25.49 18.78
N ILE A 308 -30.21 26.24 17.68
CA ILE A 308 -29.36 25.79 16.57
C ILE A 308 -27.91 25.63 17.04
N CYS A 309 -27.38 26.58 17.82
CA CYS A 309 -26.03 26.49 18.37
C CYS A 309 -25.87 25.31 19.33
N GLU A 310 -26.91 24.95 20.08
CA GLU A 310 -26.89 23.79 20.98
C GLU A 310 -26.93 22.48 20.19
N LYS A 311 -27.81 22.36 19.19
CA LYS A 311 -27.85 21.20 18.28
C LYS A 311 -26.52 21.00 17.55
N PHE A 312 -25.95 22.07 17.00
CA PHE A 312 -24.67 22.00 16.31
C PHE A 312 -23.52 21.58 17.25
N ARG A 313 -23.53 22.04 18.52
CA ARG A 313 -22.58 21.57 19.54
C ARG A 313 -22.77 20.09 19.87
N GLY A 314 -24.02 19.62 19.93
CA GLY A 314 -24.34 18.20 20.10
C GLY A 314 -23.80 17.33 18.95
N GLU A 315 -24.13 17.68 17.71
CA GLU A 315 -23.67 16.98 16.50
C GLU A 315 -22.14 16.96 16.38
N MET A 316 -21.48 18.09 16.67
CA MET A 316 -20.01 18.17 16.72
C MET A 316 -19.41 17.27 17.80
N GLY A 317 -20.06 17.17 18.96
CA GLY A 317 -19.67 16.27 20.04
C GLY A 317 -19.78 14.79 19.64
N GLU A 318 -20.90 14.40 19.02
CA GLU A 318 -21.11 13.06 18.50
C GLU A 318 -20.10 12.70 17.40
N MET A 319 -19.82 13.62 16.47
CA MET A 319 -18.79 13.45 15.45
C MET A 319 -17.39 13.25 16.07
N TYR A 320 -17.06 13.98 17.13
CA TYR A 320 -15.77 13.83 17.81
C TYR A 320 -15.64 12.43 18.46
N ILE A 321 -16.71 11.96 19.12
CA ILE A 321 -16.76 10.61 19.69
C ILE A 321 -16.62 9.56 18.59
N HIS A 322 -17.32 9.70 17.46
CA HIS A 322 -17.23 8.76 16.35
C HIS A 322 -15.82 8.74 15.73
N ARG A 323 -15.18 9.90 15.58
CA ARG A 323 -13.80 10.01 15.13
C ARG A 323 -12.85 9.31 16.08
N GLN A 324 -12.97 9.56 17.38
CA GLN A 324 -12.14 8.91 18.40
C GLN A 324 -12.30 7.38 18.37
N GLN A 325 -13.54 6.87 18.28
CA GLN A 325 -13.78 5.43 18.14
C GLN A 325 -13.20 4.85 16.86
N SER A 326 -13.24 5.60 15.75
CA SER A 326 -12.62 5.19 14.49
C SER A 326 -11.08 5.14 14.61
N ASP A 327 -10.49 6.11 15.29
CA ASP A 327 -9.04 6.16 15.53
C ASP A 327 -8.60 4.99 16.42
N GLU A 328 -9.33 4.69 17.49
CA GLU A 328 -9.07 3.53 18.36
C GLU A 328 -9.18 2.19 17.60
N ARG A 329 -10.19 2.04 16.72
CA ARG A 329 -10.32 0.85 15.85
C ARG A 329 -9.16 0.74 14.85
N ASN A 330 -8.78 1.85 14.23
CA ASN A 330 -7.66 1.88 13.29
C ASN A 330 -6.35 1.53 13.98
N GLU A 331 -6.10 2.03 15.19
CA GLU A 331 -4.93 1.67 15.99
C GLU A 331 -4.92 0.18 16.37
N ALA A 332 -6.09 -0.39 16.71
CA ALA A 332 -6.21 -1.83 16.98
C ALA A 332 -5.84 -2.67 15.75
N VAL A 333 -6.40 -2.35 14.58
CA VAL A 333 -6.09 -3.03 13.31
C VAL A 333 -4.61 -2.88 12.95
N GLN A 334 -4.03 -1.68 13.12
CA GLN A 334 -2.60 -1.47 12.89
C GLN A 334 -1.73 -2.33 13.82
N ARG A 335 -2.14 -2.51 15.08
CA ARG A 335 -1.43 -3.35 16.05
C ARG A 335 -1.49 -4.82 15.63
N GLU A 336 -2.68 -5.32 15.28
CA GLU A 336 -2.87 -6.69 14.77
C GLU A 336 -2.04 -6.95 13.51
N LEU A 337 -2.01 -6.01 12.56
CA LEU A 337 -1.21 -6.13 11.34
C LEU A 337 0.30 -6.18 11.64
N ARG A 338 0.79 -5.36 12.59
CA ARG A 338 2.18 -5.40 13.03
C ARG A 338 2.53 -6.73 13.70
N GLU A 339 1.63 -7.28 14.51
CA GLU A 339 1.82 -8.58 15.15
C GLU A 339 1.84 -9.72 14.11
N ALA A 340 0.93 -9.69 13.13
CA ALA A 340 0.89 -10.66 12.03
C ALA A 340 2.16 -10.61 11.15
N LEU A 341 2.65 -9.41 10.81
CA LEU A 341 3.91 -9.23 10.08
C LEU A 341 5.12 -9.77 10.87
N ASN A 342 5.18 -9.47 12.18
CA ASN A 342 6.24 -9.99 13.04
C ASN A 342 6.22 -11.52 13.13
N GLU A 343 5.03 -12.14 13.21
CA GLU A 343 4.91 -13.60 13.22
C GLU A 343 5.28 -14.22 11.86
N TYR A 344 4.89 -13.59 10.75
CA TYR A 344 5.32 -13.99 9.41
C TYR A 344 6.85 -13.95 9.27
N ASP A 345 7.51 -12.89 9.74
CA ASP A 345 8.98 -12.80 9.71
C ASP A 345 9.65 -13.86 10.57
N ARG A 346 9.10 -14.17 11.75
CA ARG A 346 9.58 -15.28 12.59
C ARG A 346 9.41 -16.63 11.90
N ARG A 347 8.28 -16.85 11.23
CA ARG A 347 8.01 -18.06 10.46
C ARG A 347 9.00 -18.19 9.30
N ARG A 348 9.19 -17.12 8.52
CA ARG A 348 10.16 -17.08 7.42
C ARG A 348 11.59 -17.37 7.88
N LYS A 349 12.01 -16.83 9.03
CA LYS A 349 13.33 -17.13 9.63
C LYS A 349 13.47 -18.60 10.02
N ARG A 350 12.43 -19.20 10.61
CA ARG A 350 12.39 -20.63 10.93
C ARG A 350 12.49 -21.47 9.66
N GLU A 351 11.65 -21.20 8.66
CA GLU A 351 11.65 -21.92 7.38
C GLU A 351 13.00 -21.80 6.66
N LYS A 352 13.62 -20.61 6.66
CA LYS A 352 14.98 -20.43 6.11
C LYS A 352 16.01 -21.29 6.84
N SER A 353 15.98 -21.30 8.17
CA SER A 353 16.89 -22.14 8.96
C SER A 353 16.67 -23.64 8.70
N THR A 354 15.42 -24.08 8.52
CA THR A 354 15.09 -25.46 8.17
C THR A 354 15.63 -25.81 6.79
N LEU A 355 15.40 -24.96 5.79
CA LEU A 355 15.92 -25.15 4.43
C LEU A 355 17.46 -25.17 4.38
N GLU A 356 18.13 -24.32 5.18
CA GLU A 356 19.59 -24.33 5.29
C GLU A 356 20.12 -25.64 5.90
N LEU A 357 19.40 -26.24 6.86
CA LEU A 357 19.73 -27.55 7.42
C LEU A 357 19.52 -28.68 6.40
N GLU A 358 18.38 -28.67 5.70
CA GLU A 358 18.06 -29.66 4.64
C GLU A 358 19.06 -29.58 3.48
N MET A 359 19.46 -28.37 3.05
CA MET A 359 20.50 -28.20 2.03
C MET A 359 21.86 -28.74 2.48
N LYS A 360 22.23 -28.55 3.76
CA LYS A 360 23.47 -29.12 4.31
C LYS A 360 23.43 -30.65 4.33
N GLU A 361 22.30 -31.23 4.73
CA GLU A 361 22.12 -32.69 4.73
C GLU A 361 22.19 -33.27 3.31
N VAL A 362 21.50 -32.65 2.34
CA VAL A 362 21.58 -33.06 0.94
C VAL A 362 23.00 -32.90 0.39
N GLY A 363 23.70 -31.82 0.76
CA GLY A 363 25.11 -31.62 0.40
C GLY A 363 26.03 -32.72 0.93
N GLN A 364 25.83 -33.15 2.18
CA GLN A 364 26.56 -34.28 2.77
C GLN A 364 26.25 -35.60 2.05
N GLN A 365 24.97 -35.88 1.78
CA GLN A 365 24.56 -37.08 1.02
C GLN A 365 25.16 -37.10 -0.40
N LEU A 366 25.22 -35.95 -1.07
CA LEU A 366 25.85 -35.82 -2.39
C LEU A 366 27.37 -36.02 -2.34
N SER A 367 28.04 -35.54 -1.28
CA SER A 367 29.48 -35.78 -1.09
C SER A 367 29.76 -37.27 -0.93
N ILE A 368 29.00 -37.96 -0.08
CA ILE A 368 29.14 -39.42 0.13
C ILE A 368 28.89 -40.17 -1.17
N LEU A 369 27.86 -39.78 -1.93
CA LEU A 369 27.58 -40.39 -3.23
C LEU A 369 28.72 -40.15 -4.23
N HIS A 370 29.25 -38.94 -4.31
CA HIS A 370 30.36 -38.60 -5.18
C HIS A 370 31.58 -39.48 -4.87
N ASP A 371 31.96 -39.60 -3.60
CA ASP A 371 33.09 -40.43 -3.16
C ASP A 371 32.85 -41.90 -3.53
N SER A 372 31.63 -42.42 -3.32
CA SER A 372 31.28 -43.80 -3.70
C SER A 372 31.34 -44.04 -5.22
N VAL A 373 31.00 -43.04 -6.04
CA VAL A 373 31.08 -43.13 -7.50
C VAL A 373 32.53 -43.08 -7.94
N GLU A 374 33.37 -42.25 -7.31
CA GLU A 374 34.80 -42.19 -7.59
C GLU A 374 35.49 -43.53 -7.28
N ASP A 375 35.16 -44.14 -6.14
CA ASP A 375 35.61 -45.47 -5.76
C ASP A 375 35.17 -46.54 -6.78
N ALA A 376 33.89 -46.54 -7.18
CA ALA A 376 33.37 -47.46 -8.19
C ALA A 376 34.05 -47.29 -9.56
N VAL A 377 34.32 -46.05 -9.97
CA VAL A 377 35.07 -45.75 -11.21
C VAL A 377 36.49 -46.27 -11.11
N GLN A 378 37.13 -46.14 -9.95
CA GLN A 378 38.48 -46.65 -9.73
C GLN A 378 38.52 -48.19 -9.75
N ALA A 379 37.54 -48.86 -9.14
CA ALA A 379 37.36 -50.31 -9.23
C ALA A 379 37.12 -50.78 -10.68
N CYS A 380 36.33 -50.04 -11.47
CA CYS A 380 36.14 -50.37 -12.88
C CYS A 380 37.45 -50.26 -13.69
N LYS A 381 38.32 -49.30 -13.36
CA LYS A 381 39.64 -49.16 -13.99
C LYS A 381 40.57 -50.34 -13.66
N SER A 382 40.58 -50.83 -12.42
CA SER A 382 41.39 -51.99 -12.03
C SER A 382 40.90 -53.27 -12.73
N VAL A 383 39.58 -53.51 -12.76
CA VAL A 383 38.99 -54.65 -13.49
C VAL A 383 39.34 -54.61 -14.97
N LYS A 384 39.31 -53.43 -15.61
CA LYS A 384 39.70 -53.28 -17.02
C LYS A 384 41.14 -53.76 -17.29
N LEU A 385 42.08 -53.40 -16.41
CA LEU A 385 43.50 -53.80 -16.53
C LEU A 385 43.67 -55.31 -16.33
N LEU A 386 42.96 -55.88 -15.36
CA LEU A 386 42.93 -57.31 -15.11
C LEU A 386 42.39 -58.08 -16.33
N CYS A 387 41.23 -57.68 -16.85
CA CYS A 387 40.63 -58.29 -18.04
C CYS A 387 41.57 -58.20 -19.26
N SER A 388 42.24 -57.06 -19.45
CA SER A 388 43.22 -56.91 -20.53
C SER A 388 44.37 -57.91 -20.40
N SER A 389 44.90 -58.11 -19.19
CA SER A 389 45.99 -59.06 -18.94
C SER A 389 45.55 -60.50 -19.17
N LEU A 390 44.34 -60.87 -18.71
CA LEU A 390 43.77 -62.21 -18.92
C LEU A 390 43.51 -62.51 -20.40
N VAL A 391 42.98 -61.53 -21.15
CA VAL A 391 42.77 -61.68 -22.59
C VAL A 391 44.10 -61.89 -23.32
N GLU A 392 45.17 -61.18 -22.93
CA GLU A 392 46.50 -61.37 -23.51
C GLU A 392 47.06 -62.78 -23.21
N VAL A 393 46.92 -63.25 -21.97
CA VAL A 393 47.33 -64.62 -21.58
C VAL A 393 46.57 -65.68 -22.37
N LEU A 394 45.24 -65.55 -22.49
CA LEU A 394 44.42 -66.48 -23.26
C LEU A 394 44.77 -66.45 -24.75
N ALA A 395 45.05 -65.27 -25.32
CA ALA A 395 45.51 -65.17 -26.71
C ALA A 395 46.85 -65.89 -26.94
N MET A 396 47.79 -65.81 -25.97
CA MET A 396 49.04 -66.55 -26.01
C MET A 396 48.82 -68.06 -25.91
N GLN A 397 47.96 -68.51 -25.00
CA GLN A 397 47.60 -69.93 -24.83
C GLN A 397 46.98 -70.52 -26.10
N VAL A 398 46.00 -69.84 -26.70
CA VAL A 398 45.36 -70.30 -27.95
C VAL A 398 46.39 -70.36 -29.09
N SER A 399 47.33 -69.41 -29.14
CA SER A 399 48.40 -69.41 -30.15
C SER A 399 49.37 -70.58 -29.97
N LEU A 400 49.71 -70.92 -28.71
CA LEU A 400 50.51 -72.09 -28.36
C LEU A 400 49.83 -73.39 -28.78
N GLU A 401 48.57 -73.59 -28.42
CA GLU A 401 47.78 -74.78 -28.76
C GLU A 401 47.64 -74.95 -30.28
N ARG A 402 47.39 -73.84 -30.99
CA ARG A 402 47.33 -73.85 -32.47
C ARG A 402 48.66 -74.26 -33.09
N GLN A 403 49.78 -73.79 -32.53
CA GLN A 403 51.11 -74.16 -33.02
C GLN A 403 51.43 -75.62 -32.70
N GLU A 404 51.09 -76.10 -31.51
CA GLU A 404 51.25 -77.51 -31.14
C GLU A 404 50.46 -78.43 -32.05
N PHE A 405 49.21 -78.06 -32.39
CA PHE A 405 48.41 -78.81 -33.34
C PHE A 405 49.05 -78.82 -34.74
N ALA A 406 49.62 -77.69 -35.18
CA ALA A 406 50.33 -77.60 -36.45
C ALA A 406 51.60 -78.46 -36.46
N ASP A 407 52.39 -78.43 -35.39
CA ASP A 407 53.58 -79.27 -35.21
C ASP A 407 53.20 -80.75 -35.15
N TRP A 408 52.17 -81.11 -34.40
CA TRP A 408 51.66 -82.48 -34.32
C TRP A 408 51.18 -83.00 -35.67
N THR A 409 50.47 -82.17 -36.44
CA THR A 409 50.05 -82.51 -37.81
C THR A 409 51.26 -82.76 -38.71
N ARG A 410 52.29 -81.91 -38.63
CA ARG A 410 53.56 -82.09 -39.36
C ARG A 410 54.28 -83.37 -38.96
N VAL A 411 54.28 -83.71 -37.67
CA VAL A 411 54.88 -84.95 -37.13
C VAL A 411 54.12 -86.20 -37.56
N SER A 412 52.79 -86.17 -37.52
CA SER A 412 51.92 -87.25 -37.98
C SER A 412 52.12 -87.55 -39.47
N LEU A 413 52.31 -86.49 -40.28
CA LEU A 413 52.69 -86.58 -41.71
C LEU A 413 54.08 -87.20 -41.95
N VAL A 414 55.00 -87.17 -40.98
CA VAL A 414 56.31 -87.85 -41.09
C VAL A 414 56.19 -89.36 -40.89
N GLY A 415 55.17 -89.83 -40.16
CA GLY A 415 54.89 -91.26 -39.95
C GLY A 415 54.15 -91.95 -41.11
N TYR A 416 53.48 -91.17 -41.96
CA TYR A 416 52.70 -91.63 -43.12
C TYR A 416 53.22 -91.01 -44.43
N LYS A 417 54.49 -91.27 -44.79
CA LYS A 417 54.87 -91.23 -46.21
C LYS A 417 54.71 -92.64 -46.78
N PRO A 418 53.62 -92.95 -47.53
CA PRO A 418 53.66 -94.11 -48.40
C PRO A 418 54.83 -93.91 -49.37
N VAL A 419 55.75 -94.87 -49.38
CA VAL A 419 56.80 -94.99 -50.41
C VAL A 419 56.07 -95.27 -51.73
N SER A 420 55.57 -94.22 -52.37
CA SER A 420 55.10 -94.30 -53.74
C SER A 420 56.26 -93.92 -54.65
N SER A 421 56.52 -94.86 -55.53
CA SER A 421 57.51 -94.90 -56.58
C SER A 421 57.54 -93.67 -57.47
N ASN A 422 58.75 -93.35 -57.91
CA ASN A 422 59.13 -92.67 -59.14
C ASN A 422 58.09 -92.66 -60.27
N LYS A 423 58.07 -91.51 -60.98
CA LYS A 423 57.66 -91.30 -62.39
C LYS A 423 56.16 -91.48 -62.69
N THR A 424 55.48 -90.38 -63.01
CA THR A 424 55.26 -89.96 -64.42
C THR A 424 54.71 -88.54 -64.47
N ALA A 425 55.22 -87.78 -65.43
CA ALA A 425 54.65 -86.53 -65.90
C ALA A 425 53.32 -86.81 -66.61
N GLU A 426 52.32 -85.96 -66.38
CA GLU A 426 51.21 -85.61 -67.27
C GLU A 426 50.35 -84.60 -66.50
N ALA A 427 50.40 -83.33 -66.90
CA ALA A 427 49.46 -82.69 -67.83
C ALA A 427 48.26 -82.07 -67.09
N GLU A 428 48.11 -80.76 -67.27
CA GLU A 428 46.92 -80.00 -66.89
C GLU A 428 45.63 -80.62 -67.47
N PRO A 429 44.46 -80.18 -66.96
CA PRO A 429 43.80 -79.16 -67.77
C PRO A 429 43.15 -78.02 -66.99
N ASP A 430 43.30 -76.83 -67.57
CA ASP A 430 42.30 -75.78 -67.68
C ASP A 430 40.86 -76.20 -67.34
N SER A 431 40.22 -75.44 -66.44
CA SER A 431 38.85 -74.97 -66.70
C SER A 431 38.51 -73.73 -65.89
N ALA A 432 38.18 -72.70 -66.64
CA ALA A 432 37.71 -71.37 -66.27
C ALA A 432 36.39 -71.36 -65.49
N ARG A 433 36.15 -70.31 -64.68
CA ARG A 433 35.19 -69.21 -65.01
C ARG A 433 34.95 -68.18 -63.88
N THR A 434 35.26 -66.91 -64.19
CA THR A 434 34.43 -65.67 -64.09
C THR A 434 33.75 -65.26 -62.76
N THR A 435 34.23 -64.22 -62.03
CA THR A 435 33.89 -62.75 -62.04
C THR A 435 32.61 -62.34 -61.27
N PRO A 436 32.31 -61.07 -60.88
CA PRO A 436 33.04 -59.78 -61.01
C PRO A 436 33.03 -58.79 -59.77
N ARG A 437 33.91 -57.77 -59.86
CA ARG A 437 33.85 -56.32 -59.45
C ARG A 437 32.99 -55.81 -58.26
N ALA A 438 33.60 -54.97 -57.41
CA ALA A 438 33.60 -53.48 -57.46
C ALA A 438 34.50 -52.93 -56.31
N GLY A 439 35.59 -52.19 -56.58
CA GLY A 439 35.68 -50.71 -56.50
C GLY A 439 36.21 -50.26 -55.13
N GLY A 440 37.18 -49.37 -54.93
CA GLY A 440 38.04 -48.56 -55.79
C GLY A 440 39.26 -48.05 -54.98
N PHE A 441 40.30 -47.65 -55.71
CA PHE A 441 41.56 -47.04 -55.22
C PHE A 441 41.35 -45.56 -54.79
N PRO A 442 42.34 -44.94 -54.10
CA PRO A 442 43.33 -44.13 -54.84
C PRO A 442 44.81 -44.44 -54.50
N PRO A 443 45.79 -43.91 -55.26
CA PRO A 443 47.05 -44.62 -55.54
C PRO A 443 48.35 -43.98 -55.01
N LYS A 444 49.39 -44.84 -54.89
CA LYS A 444 50.86 -44.59 -55.03
C LYS A 444 51.58 -43.78 -53.91
N PRO A 445 52.93 -43.92 -53.72
CA PRO A 445 53.92 -44.44 -54.67
C PRO A 445 54.90 -45.52 -54.17
N LYS A 446 55.27 -46.35 -55.16
CA LYS A 446 56.54 -47.02 -55.44
C LYS A 446 57.70 -46.82 -54.44
N GLY A 447 58.06 -47.92 -53.77
CA GLY A 447 59.39 -48.16 -53.21
C GLY A 447 59.83 -49.58 -53.53
N HIS A 448 60.69 -49.73 -54.53
CA HIS A 448 61.48 -50.95 -54.75
C HIS A 448 62.23 -51.33 -53.48
N LYS A 449 62.12 -52.60 -53.07
CA LYS A 449 63.26 -53.44 -52.67
C LYS A 449 62.80 -54.88 -52.58
N GLN A 450 63.37 -55.68 -53.48
CA GLN A 450 63.32 -57.13 -53.48
C GLN A 450 63.79 -57.63 -52.11
N SER A 451 62.88 -58.20 -51.33
CA SER A 451 63.23 -59.03 -50.18
C SER A 451 63.23 -60.49 -50.65
N PRO A 452 64.28 -61.27 -50.33
CA PRO A 452 64.42 -62.62 -50.85
C PRO A 452 63.27 -63.46 -50.29
N ARG A 453 62.51 -64.11 -51.19
CA ARG A 453 61.85 -65.37 -50.87
C ARG A 453 62.95 -66.36 -50.47
N ARG A 454 63.41 -66.27 -49.23
CA ARG A 454 63.99 -67.42 -48.55
C ARG A 454 62.87 -68.43 -48.59
N LYS A 455 63.06 -69.44 -49.43
CA LYS A 455 62.35 -70.69 -49.36
C LYS A 455 62.54 -71.12 -47.91
N ASP A 456 61.56 -70.85 -47.06
CA ASP A 456 61.55 -71.29 -45.67
C ASP A 456 61.75 -72.80 -45.77
N GLU A 457 62.98 -73.23 -45.51
CA GLU A 457 63.27 -74.61 -45.17
C GLU A 457 62.39 -74.83 -43.95
N ALA A 458 61.21 -75.43 -44.17
CA ALA A 458 60.28 -75.79 -43.14
C ALA A 458 61.11 -76.54 -42.10
N SER A 459 61.43 -75.84 -41.00
CA SER A 459 62.37 -76.31 -40.01
C SER A 459 61.83 -77.66 -39.57
N GLN A 460 62.60 -78.70 -39.84
CA GLN A 460 62.13 -80.06 -39.64
C GLN A 460 61.93 -80.22 -38.12
N VAL A 461 60.66 -80.12 -37.69
CA VAL A 461 60.24 -80.12 -36.27
C VAL A 461 60.75 -81.35 -35.53
N ILE A 462 60.96 -82.44 -36.27
CA ILE A 462 61.61 -83.64 -35.78
C ILE A 462 62.87 -83.91 -36.58
N SER A 463 64.01 -83.85 -35.89
CA SER A 463 65.28 -84.34 -36.42
C SER A 463 65.66 -85.65 -35.74
N LEU A 464 66.16 -86.61 -36.51
CA LEU A 464 66.73 -87.84 -35.96
C LEU A 464 68.14 -87.52 -35.45
N ASP A 465 68.46 -87.91 -34.21
CA ASP A 465 69.84 -87.82 -33.75
C ASP A 465 70.74 -88.68 -34.65
N LYS A 466 71.77 -88.06 -35.23
CA LYS A 466 72.73 -88.71 -36.12
C LYS A 466 73.44 -89.89 -35.42
N ARG A 467 73.51 -89.90 -34.08
CA ARG A 467 74.07 -91.01 -33.29
C ARG A 467 73.18 -92.26 -33.31
N CYS A 468 71.87 -92.09 -33.48
CA CYS A 468 70.89 -93.18 -33.50
C CYS A 468 70.84 -93.96 -34.81
N TYR A 469 71.49 -93.48 -35.88
CA TYR A 469 71.61 -94.25 -37.14
C TYR A 469 72.33 -95.59 -36.93
N SER A 470 73.22 -95.65 -35.93
CA SER A 470 74.04 -96.83 -35.59
C SER A 470 73.21 -98.03 -35.08
N CYS A 471 71.97 -97.80 -34.64
CA CYS A 471 71.13 -98.83 -34.01
C CYS A 471 69.96 -99.33 -34.88
N CYS A 472 69.81 -98.81 -36.11
CA CYS A 472 68.69 -99.12 -37.01
C CYS A 472 68.74 -100.53 -37.68
N SER A 473 69.73 -101.38 -37.37
CA SER A 473 69.87 -102.71 -37.99
C SER A 473 69.22 -103.85 -37.21
N GLN A 474 68.59 -103.59 -36.06
CA GLN A 474 67.90 -104.62 -35.27
C GLN A 474 66.39 -104.66 -35.50
N THR A 475 65.83 -105.86 -35.29
CA THR A 475 64.49 -106.36 -35.65
C THR A 475 63.36 -105.33 -35.53
N GLN A 476 62.44 -105.35 -36.51
CA GLN A 476 61.34 -104.37 -36.72
C GLN A 476 60.53 -103.96 -35.48
N MET A 477 60.44 -104.81 -34.45
CA MET A 477 59.68 -104.51 -33.23
C MET A 477 60.44 -103.60 -32.23
N VAL A 478 61.78 -103.66 -32.19
CA VAL A 478 62.60 -102.75 -31.36
C VAL A 478 62.68 -101.37 -32.02
N MET A 479 62.54 -101.31 -33.34
CA MET A 479 62.62 -100.10 -34.14
C MET A 479 61.48 -99.10 -33.91
N SER A 480 60.27 -99.52 -33.54
CA SER A 480 59.17 -98.58 -33.26
C SER A 480 59.34 -97.85 -31.92
N GLY A 481 59.76 -98.57 -30.88
CA GLY A 481 60.10 -97.97 -29.57
C GLY A 481 61.38 -97.13 -29.63
N PHE A 482 62.41 -97.60 -30.35
CA PHE A 482 63.69 -96.88 -30.49
C PHE A 482 63.57 -95.63 -31.37
N LYS A 483 62.70 -95.62 -32.39
CA LYS A 483 62.41 -94.40 -33.16
C LYS A 483 61.92 -93.30 -32.24
N MET A 484 60.93 -93.56 -31.36
CA MET A 484 60.40 -92.52 -30.47
C MET A 484 61.46 -91.93 -29.51
N ALA A 485 62.43 -92.74 -29.04
CA ALA A 485 63.51 -92.28 -28.17
C ALA A 485 64.60 -91.44 -28.89
N CYS A 486 64.71 -91.58 -30.22
CA CYS A 486 65.74 -90.93 -31.05
C CYS A 486 65.24 -89.72 -31.86
N LEU A 487 63.97 -89.34 -31.71
CA LEU A 487 63.41 -88.13 -32.30
C LEU A 487 63.69 -86.96 -31.37
N ASN A 488 64.55 -86.04 -31.82
CA ASN A 488 64.72 -84.76 -31.15
C ASN A 488 63.61 -83.81 -31.65
N TYR A 489 62.58 -83.64 -30.83
CA TYR A 489 61.49 -82.69 -31.08
C TYR A 489 61.98 -81.27 -30.78
N ARG A 490 62.02 -80.43 -31.81
CA ARG A 490 62.27 -79.00 -31.67
C ARG A 490 60.97 -78.28 -32.03
N PRO A 491 60.19 -77.82 -31.02
CA PRO A 491 58.96 -77.10 -31.29
C PRO A 491 59.25 -75.89 -32.18
N SER A 492 58.34 -75.63 -33.12
CA SER A 492 58.49 -74.45 -33.96
C SER A 492 58.11 -73.18 -33.18
N ALA A 493 58.66 -72.04 -33.62
CA ALA A 493 58.35 -70.75 -32.99
C ALA A 493 56.86 -70.41 -33.15
N VAL A 494 56.29 -69.77 -32.13
CA VAL A 494 54.87 -69.42 -32.07
C VAL A 494 54.71 -67.99 -32.56
N HIS A 495 53.81 -67.78 -33.52
CA HIS A 495 53.53 -66.45 -34.07
C HIS A 495 52.36 -65.79 -33.33
N ILE A 496 52.63 -64.65 -32.69
CA ILE A 496 51.62 -63.85 -31.98
C ILE A 496 51.69 -62.42 -32.49
N GLY A 497 50.61 -61.97 -33.11
CA GLY A 497 50.58 -60.68 -33.81
C GLY A 497 51.62 -60.64 -34.93
N GLU A 498 52.55 -59.69 -34.85
CA GLU A 498 53.66 -59.52 -35.81
C GLU A 498 54.97 -60.21 -35.34
N GLY A 499 55.01 -60.72 -34.11
CA GLY A 499 56.19 -61.33 -33.50
C GLY A 499 56.27 -62.85 -33.63
N SER A 500 57.48 -63.39 -33.60
CA SER A 500 57.76 -64.83 -33.47
C SER A 500 58.50 -65.07 -32.16
N TYR A 501 57.98 -65.97 -31.33
CA TYR A 501 58.50 -66.22 -29.98
C TYR A 501 58.85 -67.69 -29.77
N GLU A 502 59.84 -67.96 -28.93
CA GLU A 502 60.06 -69.31 -28.43
C GLU A 502 58.99 -69.67 -27.39
N ARG A 503 58.69 -70.96 -27.27
CA ARG A 503 57.64 -71.44 -26.36
C ARG A 503 57.95 -71.12 -24.89
N LEU A 504 59.21 -71.21 -24.49
CA LEU A 504 59.64 -70.88 -23.12
C LEU A 504 59.42 -69.40 -22.82
N ASP A 505 59.81 -68.51 -23.73
CA ASP A 505 59.59 -67.06 -23.59
C ASP A 505 58.11 -66.70 -23.42
N LEU A 506 57.21 -67.42 -24.11
CA LEU A 506 55.77 -67.23 -23.96
C LEU A 506 55.24 -67.69 -22.60
N PHE A 507 55.74 -68.81 -22.07
CA PHE A 507 55.37 -69.25 -20.73
C PHE A 507 55.86 -68.26 -19.67
N ASP A 508 57.10 -67.77 -19.77
CA ASP A 508 57.62 -66.76 -18.85
C ASP A 508 56.83 -65.45 -18.94
N ARG A 509 56.43 -65.05 -20.15
CA ARG A 509 55.58 -63.88 -20.36
C ARG A 509 54.17 -64.08 -19.79
N MET A 510 53.55 -65.24 -19.99
CA MET A 510 52.25 -65.58 -19.42
C MET A 510 52.32 -65.57 -17.89
N ASP A 511 53.34 -66.18 -17.30
CA ASP A 511 53.54 -66.20 -15.85
C ASP A 511 53.77 -64.79 -15.28
N SER A 512 54.53 -63.95 -15.99
CA SER A 512 54.71 -62.54 -15.62
C SER A 512 53.40 -61.75 -15.65
N LEU A 513 52.55 -61.95 -16.67
CA LEU A 513 51.25 -61.28 -16.76
C LEU A 513 50.27 -61.79 -15.71
N LEU A 514 50.26 -63.09 -15.43
CA LEU A 514 49.42 -63.68 -14.38
C LEU A 514 49.87 -63.24 -12.98
N SER A 515 51.18 -63.17 -12.73
CA SER A 515 51.72 -62.63 -11.47
C SER A 515 51.33 -61.16 -11.29
N LYS A 516 51.45 -60.33 -12.34
CA LYS A 516 50.99 -58.93 -12.31
C LYS A 516 49.49 -58.81 -12.08
N ALA A 517 48.68 -59.63 -12.75
CA ALA A 517 47.23 -59.68 -12.55
C ALA A 517 46.88 -60.07 -11.10
N HIS A 518 47.56 -61.07 -10.55
CA HIS A 518 47.39 -61.53 -9.18
C HIS A 518 47.77 -60.44 -8.16
N ASP A 519 48.92 -59.79 -8.35
CA ASP A 519 49.34 -58.67 -7.49
C ASP A 519 48.35 -57.51 -7.56
N GLN A 520 47.85 -57.16 -8.76
CA GLN A 520 46.83 -56.12 -8.93
C GLN A 520 45.53 -56.43 -8.21
N MET A 521 45.08 -57.69 -8.21
CA MET A 521 43.91 -58.10 -7.43
C MET A 521 44.16 -57.98 -5.94
N ARG A 522 45.33 -58.43 -5.46
CA ARG A 522 45.69 -58.36 -4.04
C ARG A 522 45.72 -56.93 -3.52
N PHE A 523 46.37 -56.02 -4.24
CA PHE A 523 46.41 -54.60 -3.85
C PHE A 523 45.05 -53.91 -3.94
N SER A 524 44.15 -54.38 -4.81
CA SER A 524 42.78 -53.83 -4.89
C SER A 524 41.94 -54.24 -3.69
N CYS A 525 42.09 -55.48 -3.19
CA CYS A 525 41.38 -55.93 -1.99
C CYS A 525 41.90 -55.27 -0.70
N ASP A 526 43.22 -55.15 -0.54
CA ASP A 526 43.82 -54.53 0.67
C ASP A 526 43.49 -53.03 0.78
N ALA A 527 43.23 -52.36 -0.35
CA ALA A 527 42.84 -50.94 -0.37
C ALA A 527 41.39 -50.71 0.10
N GLU A 528 40.47 -51.65 -0.16
CA GLU A 528 39.09 -51.57 0.29
C GLU A 528 38.99 -51.65 1.83
N ASP A 529 39.80 -52.50 2.46
CA ASP A 529 39.86 -52.65 3.92
C ASP A 529 40.40 -51.38 4.62
N LEU A 530 41.39 -50.72 4.03
CA LEU A 530 41.94 -49.47 4.55
C LEU A 530 40.97 -48.29 4.39
N ASN A 531 40.21 -48.23 3.30
CA ASN A 531 39.20 -47.20 3.11
C ASN A 531 38.01 -47.38 4.05
N HIS A 532 37.61 -48.62 4.36
CA HIS A 532 36.56 -48.90 5.34
C HIS A 532 36.93 -48.45 6.77
N LEU A 533 38.21 -48.56 7.14
CA LEU A 533 38.73 -48.04 8.41
C LEU A 533 38.79 -46.51 8.44
N ARG A 534 39.00 -45.87 7.28
CA ARG A 534 39.01 -44.40 7.15
C ARG A 534 37.62 -43.79 7.25
N SER A 535 36.59 -44.48 6.76
CA SER A 535 35.19 -44.03 6.87
C SER A 535 34.66 -44.03 8.32
N PHE A 536 35.25 -44.83 9.22
CA PHE A 536 34.87 -44.84 10.64
C PHE A 536 35.51 -43.69 11.44
N SER A 537 36.63 -43.10 11.00
CA SER A 537 37.33 -42.05 11.77
C SER A 537 36.74 -40.64 11.63
N HIS A 538 35.68 -40.45 10.84
CA HIS A 538 35.03 -39.14 10.65
C HIS A 538 33.60 -39.03 11.22
N GLY A 539 33.13 -40.06 11.93
CA GLY A 539 31.77 -40.08 12.50
C GLY A 539 31.60 -39.50 13.92
N ASP A 540 32.66 -39.44 14.74
CA ASP A 540 32.55 -39.17 16.18
C ASP A 540 33.31 -37.91 16.65
N LEU A 541 33.32 -36.85 15.85
CA LEU A 541 33.52 -35.52 16.43
C LEU A 541 32.18 -35.06 16.98
N GLU A 542 31.98 -35.31 18.28
CA GLU A 542 30.88 -34.74 19.05
C GLU A 542 30.64 -33.28 18.65
N PRO A 543 29.37 -32.86 18.46
CA PRO A 543 29.06 -31.45 18.37
C PRO A 543 29.36 -30.84 19.74
N GLU A 544 30.56 -30.28 19.87
CA GLU A 544 30.96 -29.42 20.97
C GLU A 544 29.83 -28.43 21.19
N ARG A 545 29.15 -28.58 22.34
CA ARG A 545 28.06 -27.73 22.78
C ARG A 545 28.52 -26.29 22.61
N VAL A 546 27.97 -25.61 21.60
CA VAL A 546 28.05 -24.16 21.48
C VAL A 546 27.38 -23.61 22.71
N ALA A 547 28.21 -23.29 23.70
CA ALA A 547 27.85 -22.51 24.85
C ALA A 547 27.12 -21.28 24.34
N THR A 548 25.90 -21.10 24.83
CA THR A 548 25.18 -19.83 24.85
C THR A 548 26.13 -18.72 25.27
N VAL A 549 26.70 -18.04 24.28
CA VAL A 549 27.32 -16.73 24.43
C VAL A 549 26.18 -15.80 24.85
N ARG A 550 26.17 -15.48 26.14
CA ARG A 550 25.47 -14.32 26.69
C ARG A 550 25.80 -13.13 25.80
N ASN A 551 24.78 -12.55 25.20
CA ASN A 551 24.86 -11.24 24.59
C ASN A 551 25.41 -10.24 25.61
N VAL A 552 26.60 -9.76 25.30
CA VAL A 552 27.18 -8.53 25.79
C VAL A 552 26.27 -7.38 25.34
N GLU A 553 25.82 -6.61 26.32
CA GLU A 553 25.54 -5.18 26.29
C GLU A 553 25.45 -4.53 24.91
N ALA A 554 24.21 -4.35 24.43
CA ALA A 554 23.93 -3.28 23.48
C ALA A 554 23.88 -1.97 24.27
N GLU A 555 25.01 -1.25 24.24
CA GLU A 555 25.10 0.15 24.59
C GLU A 555 23.98 0.95 23.92
N LYS A 556 23.35 1.78 24.75
CA LYS A 556 22.38 2.81 24.36
C LYS A 556 23.05 3.77 23.36
N PRO A 557 22.44 4.06 22.20
CA PRO A 557 22.71 5.33 21.55
C PRO A 557 22.02 6.42 22.38
N ASN A 558 22.83 7.14 23.14
CA ASN A 558 22.52 8.43 23.73
C ASN A 558 22.25 9.43 22.60
N VAL A 559 21.00 9.51 22.13
CA VAL A 559 20.52 10.60 21.27
C VAL A 559 20.02 11.71 22.17
N ASN A 560 20.96 12.54 22.61
CA ASN A 560 20.69 13.85 23.16
C ASN A 560 21.10 14.90 22.11
N SER A 561 20.18 15.17 21.19
CA SER A 561 20.14 16.40 20.39
C SER A 561 18.67 16.76 20.23
N LYS A 562 18.09 17.54 21.14
CA LYS A 562 18.02 19.01 21.04
C LYS A 562 17.32 19.47 19.76
N VAL A 563 16.22 20.20 19.99
CA VAL A 563 15.54 21.17 19.11
C VAL A 563 14.48 20.59 18.14
N GLN A 564 13.21 20.74 18.52
CA GLN A 564 12.17 21.56 17.86
C GLN A 564 10.80 21.19 18.46
N ALA A 565 10.36 21.98 19.44
CA ALA A 565 9.28 22.97 19.28
C ALA A 565 7.88 22.33 19.34
N LYS A 566 7.34 22.22 20.57
CA LYS A 566 5.90 22.21 20.79
C LYS A 566 5.33 23.55 20.30
N PRO A 567 4.29 23.58 19.45
CA PRO A 567 3.49 24.79 19.30
C PRO A 567 2.63 24.91 20.56
N THR A 568 3.13 25.65 21.54
CA THR A 568 2.29 26.20 22.60
C THR A 568 1.37 27.21 21.93
N PHE A 569 0.11 26.85 21.73
CA PHE A 569 -0.92 27.77 21.27
C PHE A 569 -1.18 28.77 22.40
N VAL A 570 -0.44 29.89 22.36
CA VAL A 570 -0.68 31.04 23.22
C VAL A 570 -1.90 31.75 22.65
N LEU A 571 -3.03 31.60 23.33
CA LEU A 571 -4.20 32.47 23.16
C LEU A 571 -3.75 33.93 23.38
N PRO A 572 -4.01 34.85 22.45
CA PRO A 572 -3.77 36.26 22.71
C PRO A 572 -4.78 36.72 23.76
N ALA A 573 -4.23 37.15 24.90
CA ALA A 573 -4.98 37.90 25.89
C ALA A 573 -5.60 39.13 25.20
N LEU A 574 -6.93 39.14 25.14
CA LEU A 574 -7.73 40.32 24.82
C LEU A 574 -7.45 41.37 25.89
N SER A 575 -6.53 42.28 25.55
CA SER A 575 -6.34 43.56 26.22
C SER A 575 -7.63 44.37 26.07
N ALA A 576 -8.25 44.66 27.21
CA ALA A 576 -9.31 45.64 27.33
C ALA A 576 -8.89 46.99 26.73
N ARG A 577 -9.71 47.52 25.83
CA ARG A 577 -9.92 48.95 25.60
C ARG A 577 -11.38 49.19 25.22
#